data_AF-A0AAV8XA55-F1
#
_entry.id   AF-A0AAV8XA55-F1
#
_cell.length_a   1.000
_cell.length_b   1.000
_cell.length_c   1.000
_cell.angle_alpha   90.00
_cell.angle_beta   90.00
_cell.angle_gamma   90.00
#
_symmetry.space_group_name_H-M   'P 1'
#
loop_
_entity.id
_entity.type
_entity.pdbx_description
1 polymer ?
#
loop_
_entity_poly.entity_id
_entity_poly.type
_entity_poly.pdbx_seq_one_letter_code
_entity_poly.pdbx_strand_id
1 'polypeptide(L)'
;MTAVFVPTTKRKNHLKSHMLIHKDALKIKTYDWCRFYSYKAKRKGHLKLHMLIHMDASEITTYDCNFCSYKAKRKDYLTTQTGFIKMLLGNDLHLQTLFISDKTQKSSKDSRCVSEVVAP
;
A
#
# COMPACT_ATOMS: atom_id res chain seq x y z
N MET A 1 38.36 13.76 -7.65
CA MET A 1 37.28 14.73 -7.96
C MET A 1 35.95 14.02 -7.80
N THR A 2 35.26 14.20 -6.67
CA THR A 2 33.91 13.64 -6.49
C THR A 2 32.93 14.57 -7.19
N ALA A 3 32.30 14.11 -8.27
CA ALA A 3 31.23 14.84 -8.92
C ALA A 3 30.06 14.97 -7.94
N VAL A 4 29.86 16.17 -7.39
CA VAL A 4 28.69 16.47 -6.55
C VAL A 4 27.53 16.71 -7.51
N PHE A 5 26.74 15.67 -7.77
CA PHE A 5 25.51 15.79 -8.53
C PHE A 5 24.49 16.60 -7.72
N VAL A 6 24.28 17.86 -8.09
CA VAL A 6 23.28 18.73 -7.46
C VAL A 6 21.90 18.35 -8.01
N PRO A 7 20.99 17.76 -7.22
CA PRO A 7 19.69 17.35 -7.72
C PRO A 7 18.81 18.58 -7.94
N THR A 8 18.53 18.92 -9.19
CA THR A 8 17.63 20.03 -9.55
C THR A 8 16.19 19.53 -9.64
N THR A 9 15.43 19.62 -8.56
CA THR A 9 13.97 19.31 -8.59
C THR A 9 13.18 20.61 -8.53
N LYS A 10 12.15 20.78 -9.38
CA LYS A 10 11.26 21.96 -9.38
C LYS A 10 10.54 22.18 -8.04
N ARG A 11 10.46 21.14 -7.17
CA ARG A 11 9.76 21.17 -5.89
C ARG A 11 10.74 21.25 -4.72
N LYS A 12 10.84 22.41 -4.07
CA LYS A 12 11.73 22.66 -2.92
C LYS A 12 11.64 21.58 -1.81
N ASN A 13 10.45 21.05 -1.54
CA ASN A 13 10.25 20.01 -0.51
C ASN A 13 10.87 18.65 -0.88
N HIS A 14 10.92 18.32 -2.17
CA HIS A 14 11.56 17.09 -2.65
C HIS A 14 13.07 17.21 -2.51
N LEU A 15 13.64 18.36 -2.87
CA LEU A 15 15.05 18.65 -2.67
C LEU A 15 15.43 18.55 -1.18
N LYS A 16 14.68 19.19 -0.28
CA LYS A 16 14.90 19.08 1.18
C LYS A 16 14.91 17.63 1.65
N SER A 17 13.97 16.82 1.17
CA SER A 17 13.85 15.40 1.53
C SER A 17 14.94 14.50 0.92
N HIS A 18 15.48 14.90 -0.25
CA HIS A 18 16.59 14.23 -0.90
C HIS A 18 17.90 14.53 -0.17
N MET A 19 18.13 15.79 0.23
CA MET A 19 19.35 16.18 0.93
C MET A 19 19.54 15.47 2.29
N LEU A 20 18.49 14.87 2.87
CA LEU A 20 18.59 13.99 4.04
C LEU A 20 19.36 12.68 3.78
N ILE A 21 19.63 12.33 2.53
CA ILE A 21 20.41 11.14 2.19
C ILE A 21 21.91 11.45 2.24
N HIS A 22 22.29 12.69 1.87
CA HIS A 22 23.68 13.16 1.85
C HIS A 22 24.18 13.70 3.19
N LYS A 23 23.28 13.93 4.16
CA LYS A 23 23.67 14.35 5.51
C LYS A 23 24.16 13.17 6.33
N ASP A 24 25.15 13.41 7.19
CA ASP A 24 25.62 12.45 8.18
C ASP A 24 24.44 11.86 8.96
N ALA A 25 24.39 10.53 9.06
CA ALA A 25 23.31 9.81 9.74
C ALA A 25 23.08 10.28 11.18
N LEU A 26 24.13 10.74 11.85
CA LEU A 26 24.12 11.24 13.23
C LEU A 26 23.54 12.66 13.38
N LYS A 27 23.52 13.46 12.29
CA LYS A 27 23.01 14.86 12.29
C LYS A 27 21.57 14.97 11.79
N ILE A 28 20.96 13.85 11.36
CA ILE A 28 19.59 13.84 10.86
C ILE A 28 18.64 13.67 12.04
N LYS A 29 17.74 14.65 12.23
CA LYS A 29 16.60 14.49 13.13
C LYS A 29 15.67 13.40 12.57
N THR A 30 15.71 12.22 13.19
CA THR A 30 14.84 11.09 12.85
C THR A 30 13.57 11.11 13.69
N TYR A 31 12.52 10.45 13.19
CA TYR A 31 11.31 10.16 13.96
C TYR A 31 11.43 8.74 14.54
N ASP A 32 11.13 8.55 15.82
CA ASP A 32 11.45 7.32 16.58
C ASP A 32 10.34 6.84 17.53
N TRP A 33 9.07 7.19 17.26
CA TRP A 33 7.93 6.84 18.14
C TRP A 33 7.51 5.36 18.13
N CYS A 34 8.25 4.46 17.45
CA CYS A 34 7.95 3.04 17.47
C CYS A 34 8.53 2.38 18.74
N ARG A 35 7.68 2.16 19.75
CA ARG A 35 8.06 1.60 21.06
C ARG A 35 8.46 0.11 21.02
N PHE A 36 8.11 -0.62 19.96
CA PHE A 36 8.33 -2.06 19.86
C PHE A 36 9.68 -2.47 19.25
N TYR A 37 10.29 -1.62 18.41
CA TYR A 37 11.48 -2.01 17.61
C TYR A 37 12.53 -0.90 17.45
N SER A 38 12.43 0.20 18.21
CA SER A 38 13.36 1.34 18.09
C SER A 38 13.56 1.83 16.64
N TYR A 39 12.55 1.63 15.79
CA TYR A 39 12.65 1.94 14.37
C TYR A 39 12.70 3.45 14.17
N LYS A 40 13.72 3.91 13.45
CA LYS A 40 13.96 5.33 13.17
C LYS A 40 13.74 5.63 11.69
N ALA A 41 12.81 6.53 11.39
CA ALA A 41 12.57 6.98 10.03
C ALA A 41 13.13 8.38 9.80
N LYS A 42 13.76 8.61 8.64
CA LYS A 42 14.18 9.95 8.19
C LYS A 42 12.99 10.84 7.78
N ARG A 43 11.81 10.26 7.51
CA ARG A 43 10.59 10.98 7.10
C ARG A 43 9.39 10.48 7.89
N LYS A 44 8.52 11.42 8.31
CA LYS A 44 7.29 11.12 9.07
C LYS A 44 6.37 10.12 8.34
N GLY A 45 6.26 10.24 7.02
CA GLY A 45 5.43 9.34 6.21
C GLY A 45 5.90 7.88 6.26
N HIS A 46 7.22 7.62 6.27
CA HIS A 46 7.75 6.27 6.39
C HIS A 46 7.45 5.65 7.75
N LEU A 47 7.44 6.45 8.81
CA LEU A 47 7.09 5.97 10.14
C LEU A 47 5.60 5.64 10.27
N LYS A 48 4.72 6.46 9.67
CA LYS A 48 3.29 6.13 9.57
C LYS A 48 3.06 4.80 8.83
N LEU A 49 3.79 4.57 7.74
CA LEU A 49 3.74 3.30 6.99
C LEU A 49 4.28 2.13 7.81
N HIS A 50 5.40 2.31 8.51
CA HIS A 50 5.97 1.29 9.38
C HIS A 50 4.94 0.83 10.42
N MET A 51 4.16 1.75 10.98
CA MET A 51 3.27 1.44 12.09
C MET A 51 2.04 0.63 11.68
N LEU A 52 1.78 0.48 10.38
CA LEU A 52 0.81 -0.48 9.85
C LEU A 52 1.18 -1.94 10.12
N ILE A 53 2.43 -2.25 10.48
CA ILE A 53 2.82 -3.62 10.85
C ILE A 53 2.40 -3.99 12.27
N HIS A 54 2.24 -3.00 13.14
CA HIS A 54 1.85 -3.18 14.54
C HIS A 54 0.33 -3.10 14.74
N MET A 55 -0.38 -2.59 13.73
CA MET A 55 -1.84 -2.53 13.74
C MET A 55 -2.43 -3.88 13.33
N ASP A 56 -3.53 -4.25 13.99
CA ASP A 56 -4.27 -5.45 13.65
C ASP A 56 -4.96 -5.31 12.28
N ALA A 57 -5.12 -6.43 11.58
CA ALA A 57 -5.70 -6.45 10.24
C ALA A 57 -7.16 -5.92 10.20
N SER A 58 -7.87 -5.96 11.33
CA SER A 58 -9.21 -5.42 11.51
C SER A 58 -9.26 -3.88 11.59
N GLU A 59 -8.20 -3.26 12.11
CA GLU A 59 -8.12 -1.81 12.30
C GLU A 59 -7.51 -1.10 11.08
N ILE A 60 -6.85 -1.85 10.20
CA ILE A 60 -6.21 -1.30 9.00
C ILE A 60 -7.25 -1.16 7.89
N THR A 61 -7.50 0.09 7.48
CA THR A 61 -8.16 0.36 6.20
C THR A 61 -7.30 -0.18 5.07
N THR A 62 -7.80 -1.19 4.35
CA THR A 62 -7.13 -1.79 3.20
C THR A 62 -7.61 -1.14 1.90
N TYR A 63 -6.80 -1.27 0.86
CA TYR A 63 -7.13 -0.85 -0.49
C TYR A 63 -7.45 -2.09 -1.32
N ASP A 64 -8.67 -2.17 -1.84
CA ASP A 64 -9.12 -3.28 -2.68
C ASP A 64 -8.66 -3.08 -4.14
N CYS A 65 -8.20 -4.16 -4.77
CA CYS A 65 -7.97 -4.18 -6.21
C CYS A 65 -9.30 -4.27 -6.95
N ASN A 66 -9.46 -3.52 -8.05
CA ASN A 66 -10.69 -3.60 -8.84
C ASN A 66 -10.74 -4.84 -9.74
N PHE A 67 -9.59 -5.44 -10.05
CA PHE A 67 -9.49 -6.56 -10.99
C PHE A 67 -9.37 -7.94 -10.32
N CYS A 68 -9.07 -8.02 -9.01
CA CYS A 68 -8.99 -9.29 -8.30
C CYS A 68 -9.21 -9.14 -6.79
N SER A 69 -9.36 -10.24 -6.05
CA SER A 69 -9.63 -10.22 -4.60
C SER A 69 -8.45 -9.79 -3.72
N TYR A 70 -7.35 -9.33 -4.31
CA TYR A 70 -6.19 -8.84 -3.58
C TYR A 70 -6.53 -7.54 -2.82
N LYS A 71 -6.09 -7.48 -1.56
CA LYS A 71 -6.18 -6.31 -0.69
C LYS A 71 -4.80 -5.89 -0.24
N ALA A 72 -4.49 -4.61 -0.36
CA ALA A 72 -3.20 -4.07 0.06
C ALA A 72 -3.36 -3.17 1.30
N LYS A 73 -2.43 -3.26 2.25
CA LYS A 73 -2.35 -2.31 3.38
C LYS A 73 -1.83 -0.93 2.94
N ARG A 74 -1.20 -0.83 1.77
CA ARG A 74 -0.66 0.41 1.21
C ARG A 74 -1.05 0.59 -0.25
N LYS A 75 -1.30 1.84 -0.63
CA LYS A 75 -1.72 2.23 -1.98
C LYS A 75 -0.65 1.95 -3.05
N ASP A 76 0.62 2.06 -2.70
CA ASP A 76 1.71 1.84 -3.65
C ASP A 76 1.82 0.36 -4.07
N TYR A 77 1.68 -0.58 -3.14
CA TYR A 77 1.56 -2.00 -3.48
C TYR A 77 0.36 -2.27 -4.38
N LEU A 78 -0.80 -1.66 -4.10
CA LEU A 78 -1.96 -1.79 -4.97
C LEU A 78 -1.71 -1.23 -6.37
N THR A 79 -1.06 -0.08 -6.48
CA THR A 79 -0.78 0.59 -7.76
C THR A 79 0.17 -0.24 -8.62
N THR A 80 1.23 -0.78 -8.02
CA THR A 80 2.16 -1.67 -8.70
C THR A 80 1.46 -2.95 -9.16
N GLN A 81 0.66 -3.57 -8.29
CA GLN A 81 -0.08 -4.79 -8.59
C GLN A 81 -1.13 -4.59 -9.69
N THR A 82 -1.91 -3.51 -9.62
CA THR A 82 -2.85 -3.13 -10.69
C THR A 82 -2.13 -2.78 -11.98
N GLY A 83 -0.93 -2.20 -11.92
CA GLY A 83 -0.07 -1.99 -13.09
C GLY A 83 0.35 -3.30 -13.77
N PHE A 84 0.80 -4.28 -12.98
CA PHE A 84 1.11 -5.62 -13.49
C PHE A 84 -0.11 -6.31 -14.11
N ILE A 85 -1.27 -6.24 -13.45
CA ILE A 85 -2.52 -6.78 -14.01
C ILE A 85 -2.86 -6.11 -15.33
N LYS A 86 -2.77 -4.78 -15.43
CA LYS A 86 -3.01 -4.06 -16.69
C LYS A 86 -2.00 -4.44 -17.78
N MET A 87 -0.75 -4.71 -17.42
CA MET A 87 0.27 -5.17 -18.36
C MET A 87 -0.04 -6.58 -18.89
N LEU A 88 -0.55 -7.47 -18.03
CA LEU A 88 -0.91 -8.84 -18.41
C LEU A 88 -2.23 -8.93 -19.18
N LEU A 89 -3.23 -8.11 -18.81
CA LEU A 89 -4.54 -8.10 -19.44
C LEU A 89 -4.62 -7.24 -20.70
N GLY A 90 -3.60 -6.38 -20.95
CA GLY A 90 -3.64 -5.40 -22.03
C GLY A 90 -4.67 -4.27 -21.80
N ASN A 91 -4.83 -3.40 -22.80
CA ASN A 91 -5.81 -2.32 -22.78
C ASN A 91 -7.25 -2.78 -23.08
N ASP A 92 -7.51 -4.09 -23.10
CA ASP A 92 -8.79 -4.63 -23.51
C ASP A 92 -9.85 -4.42 -22.41
N LEU A 93 -10.71 -3.43 -22.62
CA LEU A 93 -11.75 -3.00 -21.69
C LEU A 93 -12.77 -4.13 -21.41
N HIS A 94 -12.90 -5.10 -22.32
CA HIS A 94 -13.83 -6.21 -22.21
C HIS A 94 -13.35 -7.29 -21.22
N LEU A 95 -12.04 -7.53 -21.15
CA LEU A 95 -11.45 -8.40 -20.13
C LEU A 95 -11.49 -7.73 -18.75
N GLN A 96 -11.28 -6.41 -18.69
CA GLN A 96 -11.32 -5.64 -17.45
C GLN A 96 -12.70 -5.68 -16.75
N THR A 97 -13.80 -5.69 -17.50
CA THR A 97 -15.17 -5.76 -16.95
C THR A 97 -15.57 -7.17 -16.51
N LEU A 98 -15.10 -8.22 -17.20
CA LEU A 98 -15.36 -9.62 -16.81
C LEU A 98 -14.81 -9.96 -15.41
N PHE A 99 -13.61 -9.48 -15.08
CA PHE A 99 -13.02 -9.67 -13.75
C PHE A 99 -13.71 -8.88 -12.62
N ILE A 100 -14.46 -7.82 -12.96
CA ILE A 100 -15.23 -7.02 -11.98
C ILE A 100 -16.53 -7.75 -11.61
N SER A 101 -17.18 -8.43 -12.56
CA SER A 101 -18.43 -9.19 -12.34
C SER A 101 -18.26 -10.42 -11.43
N ASP A 102 -17.06 -11.02 -11.38
CA ASP A 102 -16.78 -12.15 -10.48
C ASP A 102 -16.68 -11.72 -8.99
N LYS A 103 -16.35 -10.44 -8.73
CA LYS A 103 -16.26 -9.90 -7.36
C LYS A 103 -17.62 -9.75 -6.69
N THR A 104 -18.69 -9.53 -7.45
CA THR A 104 -20.04 -9.35 -6.88
C THR A 104 -20.63 -10.66 -6.35
N GLN A 105 -20.05 -11.82 -6.70
CA GLN A 105 -20.52 -13.11 -6.19
C GLN A 105 -19.85 -13.56 -4.88
N LYS A 106 -18.79 -12.89 -4.40
CA LYS A 106 -18.03 -13.31 -3.19
C LYS A 106 -18.17 -12.39 -1.97
N SER A 107 -19.19 -11.53 -1.95
CA SER A 107 -19.60 -10.76 -0.77
C SER A 107 -20.90 -11.31 -0.15
N SER A 108 -21.01 -12.63 0.01
CA SER A 108 -21.95 -13.17 1.01
C SER A 108 -21.21 -13.29 2.34
N LYS A 109 -21.31 -12.23 3.16
CA LYS A 109 -21.28 -12.38 4.60
C LYS A 109 -22.71 -12.75 5.01
N ASP A 110 -23.11 -14.01 4.86
CA ASP A 110 -24.23 -14.54 5.64
C ASP A 110 -23.69 -15.51 6.68
N SER A 111 -23.38 -14.91 7.82
CA SER A 111 -23.50 -15.58 9.11
C SER A 111 -24.99 -15.70 9.41
N ARG A 112 -25.62 -16.77 8.95
CA ARG A 112 -26.85 -17.31 9.54
C ARG A 112 -26.92 -18.80 9.21
N CYS A 113 -26.56 -19.62 10.18
CA CYS A 113 -27.22 -20.91 10.30
C CYS A 113 -28.71 -20.60 10.47
N VAL A 114 -29.55 -21.06 9.54
CA VAL A 114 -30.94 -21.37 9.84
C VAL A 114 -31.21 -22.76 9.28
N SER A 115 -31.74 -23.56 10.18
CA SER A 115 -32.08 -24.96 10.13
C SER A 115 -33.18 -25.30 9.11
N GLU A 116 -33.43 -26.61 9.01
CA GLU A 116 -34.66 -27.30 8.55
C GLU A 116 -34.73 -27.77 7.08
N VAL A 117 -34.38 -29.06 6.93
CA VAL A 117 -35.18 -30.20 6.44
C VAL A 117 -36.49 -29.90 5.69
N VAL A 118 -36.67 -30.56 4.54
CA VAL A 118 -37.82 -31.41 4.08
C VAL A 118 -37.71 -31.48 2.54
N ALA A 119 -37.15 -32.57 1.98
CA ALA A 119 -37.86 -33.72 1.38
C ALA A 119 -38.41 -33.42 -0.05
N PRO A 120 -38.94 -34.39 -0.82
CA PRO A 120 -39.56 -35.66 -0.45
C PRO A 120 -38.59 -36.84 -0.27
#